data_AF-A0A8T3TM56-F1
#
_entry.id   AF-A0A8T3TM56-F1
#
_cell.length_a   1.000
_cell.length_b   1.000
_cell.length_c   1.000
_cell.angle_alpha   90.00
_cell.angle_beta   90.00
_cell.angle_gamma   90.00
#
_symmetry.space_group_name_H-M   'P 1'
#
loop_
_entity.id
_entity.type
_entity.pdbx_description
1 polymer ?
#
loop_
_entity_poly.entity_id
_entity_poly.type
_entity_poly.pdbx_seq_one_letter_code
_entity_poly.pdbx_strand_id
1 'polypeptide(L)'
;MEREAVLVAIDVGTSKVVALIGEVTRDGALTIIGKGAPTASGLKKGVVINIDQTVSSIRGAIESAERLSGYKLESAFVSVGGAHVESQNSRGAVAVSGPRREVSREDVDRATEVARAVTIPSNREVLHVLPRGFVVDGQEGVKDPLGMSAIRLEVETHIVHASATAVQNLTKCVGMASVRIDELVASSLAAGEAVLSDTERELGVAVADIGAGTTDLALFMDGSPLHTAVLPIGGNNVTNDVAIGLKTNLIAAEDMKIRHGTADPSGVGEDEEVTVELIGEGEDRTAPRSELADIIEARMRELFEKMGQEIERAGHAGRLPAGLVLTGGASQLAGAAGLGREVLKMPVRVASPGGVGGLTDHLLEPAYSTSIGLLLWGARVVTETEPGRYESAPAGGSLGRFRDWMRGLFP
;
A
#
# COMPACT_ATOMS: atom_id res chain seq x y z
N MET A 1 8.26 8.33 -33.61
CA MET A 1 8.67 8.54 -32.22
C MET A 1 7.56 8.00 -31.36
N GLU A 2 7.80 6.81 -30.84
CA GLU A 2 6.86 6.05 -29.99
C GLU A 2 6.64 6.86 -28.70
N ARG A 3 5.39 6.98 -28.24
CA ARG A 3 5.10 7.72 -27.02
C ARG A 3 5.23 6.79 -25.82
N GLU A 4 6.27 7.02 -25.02
CA GLU A 4 6.45 6.52 -23.66
C GLU A 4 5.52 7.30 -22.73
N ALA A 5 4.86 6.62 -21.79
CA ALA A 5 4.09 7.27 -20.73
C ALA A 5 5.02 7.44 -19.52
N VAL A 6 5.14 8.66 -19.00
CA VAL A 6 5.89 8.92 -17.77
C VAL A 6 4.92 8.86 -16.60
N LEU A 7 5.23 8.00 -15.63
CA LEU A 7 4.49 7.83 -14.39
C LEU A 7 5.35 8.26 -13.21
N VAL A 8 4.67 8.73 -12.18
CA VAL A 8 5.31 9.20 -10.96
C VAL A 8 4.60 8.57 -9.77
N ALA A 9 5.39 8.06 -8.84
CA ALA A 9 4.92 7.56 -7.56
C ALA A 9 5.50 8.38 -6.42
N ILE A 10 4.66 8.76 -5.45
CA ILE A 10 5.09 9.38 -4.19
C ILE A 10 4.56 8.53 -3.03
N ASP A 11 5.47 7.81 -2.37
CA ASP A 11 5.19 7.08 -1.14
C ASP A 11 5.54 7.92 0.07
N VAL A 12 4.54 8.39 0.82
CA VAL A 12 4.72 9.28 1.97
C VAL A 12 4.74 8.47 3.27
N GLY A 13 5.89 7.85 3.54
CA GLY A 13 6.11 7.02 4.71
C GLY A 13 6.43 7.78 5.99
N THR A 14 6.33 7.08 7.13
CA THR A 14 6.68 7.66 8.46
C THR A 14 8.19 7.90 8.63
N SER A 15 9.04 7.03 8.06
CA SER A 15 10.50 7.15 8.17
C SER A 15 11.17 7.79 6.96
N LYS A 16 10.60 7.64 5.76
CA LYS A 16 11.10 8.18 4.49
C LYS A 16 9.96 8.55 3.57
N VAL A 17 10.19 9.55 2.71
CA VAL A 17 9.33 9.82 1.56
C VAL A 17 10.07 9.36 0.32
N VAL A 18 9.44 8.56 -0.53
CA VAL A 18 10.04 8.08 -1.78
C VAL A 18 9.28 8.66 -2.97
N ALA A 19 9.99 9.38 -3.84
CA ALA A 19 9.51 9.78 -5.15
C ALA A 19 10.24 8.96 -6.23
N LEU A 20 9.48 8.27 -7.08
CA LEU A 20 10.02 7.56 -8.24
C LEU A 20 9.40 8.13 -9.52
N ILE A 21 10.21 8.22 -10.56
CA ILE A 21 9.79 8.58 -11.91
C ILE A 21 10.14 7.40 -12.81
N GLY A 22 9.15 6.87 -13.51
CA GLY A 22 9.31 5.73 -14.39
C GLY A 22 8.68 5.96 -15.77
N GLU A 23 9.33 5.44 -16.79
CA GLU A 23 8.83 5.37 -18.16
C GLU A 23 8.19 4.00 -18.39
N VAL A 24 6.96 4.01 -18.90
CA VAL A 24 6.23 2.82 -19.32
C VAL A 24 6.20 2.77 -20.84
N THR A 25 6.76 1.68 -21.35
CA THR A 25 6.77 1.32 -22.77
C THR A 25 5.42 0.70 -23.17
N ARG A 26 5.14 0.60 -24.48
CA ARG A 26 3.85 0.04 -24.98
C ARG A 26 3.63 -1.42 -24.62
N ASP A 27 4.71 -2.19 -24.48
CA ASP A 27 4.71 -3.58 -24.03
C ASP A 27 4.56 -3.70 -22.50
N GLY A 28 4.40 -2.58 -21.80
CA GLY A 28 4.14 -2.52 -20.36
C GLY A 28 5.41 -2.61 -19.52
N ALA A 29 6.60 -2.64 -20.12
CA ALA A 29 7.84 -2.66 -19.36
C ALA A 29 8.08 -1.29 -18.70
N LEU A 30 8.26 -1.31 -17.38
CA LEU A 30 8.50 -0.15 -16.55
C LEU A 30 10.01 0.05 -16.33
N THR A 31 10.52 1.21 -16.69
CA THR A 31 11.92 1.61 -16.49
C THR A 31 12.00 2.81 -15.56
N ILE A 32 12.73 2.67 -14.45
CA ILE A 32 12.91 3.77 -13.48
C ILE A 32 14.01 4.70 -13.97
N ILE A 33 13.66 5.98 -14.10
CA ILE A 33 14.56 7.04 -14.61
C ILE A 33 14.89 8.11 -13.56
N GLY A 34 14.14 8.17 -12.45
CA GLY A 34 14.39 9.11 -11.36
C GLY A 34 14.02 8.55 -9.99
N LYS A 35 14.80 8.93 -8.97
CA LYS A 35 14.61 8.52 -7.57
C LYS A 35 14.93 9.66 -6.60
N GLY A 36 14.08 9.83 -5.60
CA GLY A 36 14.37 10.62 -4.40
C GLY A 36 13.83 9.91 -3.18
N ALA A 37 14.65 9.72 -2.14
CA ALA A 37 14.25 8.98 -0.95
C ALA A 37 14.81 9.60 0.36
N PRO A 38 14.56 10.90 0.64
CA PRO A 38 15.01 11.50 1.88
C PRO A 38 14.32 10.89 3.10
N THR A 39 14.97 10.99 4.25
CA THR A 39 14.36 10.76 5.56
C THR A 39 13.16 11.69 5.73
N ALA A 40 12.04 11.15 6.24
CA ALA A 40 10.82 11.89 6.45
C ALA A 40 10.74 12.47 7.85
N SER A 41 10.03 13.60 7.96
CA SER A 41 9.56 14.14 9.23
C SER A 41 8.13 14.68 9.05
N GLY A 42 7.40 14.85 10.15
CA GLY A 42 6.03 15.36 10.14
C GLY A 42 4.94 14.32 9.97
N LEU A 43 5.29 13.03 9.85
CA LEU A 43 4.35 11.90 9.90
C LEU A 43 4.55 11.05 11.16
N LYS A 44 3.45 10.48 11.64
CA LYS A 44 3.45 9.48 12.71
C LYS A 44 2.40 8.42 12.43
N LYS A 45 2.84 7.16 12.31
CA LYS A 45 1.97 6.00 12.01
C LYS A 45 1.06 6.23 10.79
N GLY A 46 1.64 6.77 9.71
CA GLY A 46 0.92 7.07 8.47
C GLY A 46 0.06 8.32 8.48
N VAL A 47 -0.01 9.06 9.59
CA VAL A 47 -0.81 10.29 9.70
C VAL A 47 0.08 11.52 9.75
N VAL A 48 -0.29 12.56 9.00
CA VAL A 48 0.38 13.86 9.03
C VAL A 48 0.12 14.56 10.37
N ILE A 49 1.18 14.81 11.13
CA ILE A 49 1.15 15.54 12.40
C ILE A 49 1.75 16.95 12.29
N ASN A 50 2.57 17.20 11.26
CA ASN A 50 3.12 18.51 10.95
C ASN A 50 3.15 18.73 9.44
N ILE A 51 2.35 19.70 8.96
CA ILE A 51 2.18 20.00 7.53
C ILE A 51 3.51 20.46 6.92
N ASP A 52 4.18 21.44 7.52
CA ASP A 52 5.37 22.07 6.94
C ASP A 52 6.55 21.09 6.81
N GLN A 53 6.76 20.26 7.84
CA GLN A 53 7.78 19.20 7.80
C GLN A 53 7.47 18.15 6.74
N THR A 54 6.19 17.79 6.58
CA THR A 54 5.76 16.82 5.56
C THR A 54 5.96 17.39 4.16
N VAL A 55 5.55 18.64 3.92
CA VAL A 55 5.75 19.34 2.64
C VAL A 55 7.24 19.42 2.30
N SER A 56 8.09 19.76 3.27
CA SER A 56 9.55 19.80 3.08
C SER A 56 10.11 18.44 2.67
N SER A 57 9.68 17.36 3.35
CA SER A 57 10.11 15.99 3.04
C SER A 57 9.68 15.56 1.63
N ILE A 58 8.45 15.89 1.23
CA ILE A 58 7.94 15.62 -0.13
C ILE A 58 8.72 16.39 -1.19
N ARG A 59 8.96 17.70 -0.98
CA ARG A 59 9.76 18.51 -1.92
C ARG A 59 11.17 17.97 -2.10
N GLY A 60 11.85 17.59 -1.01
CA GLY A 60 13.19 17.02 -1.09
C GLY A 60 13.24 15.71 -1.91
N ALA A 61 12.19 14.89 -1.82
CA ALA A 61 12.05 13.67 -2.62
C ALA A 61 11.85 14.02 -4.11
N ILE A 62 10.93 14.93 -4.41
CA ILE A 62 10.64 15.40 -5.77
C ILE A 62 11.89 15.99 -6.41
N GLU A 63 12.54 16.96 -5.77
CA GLU A 63 13.74 17.64 -6.31
C GLU A 63 14.87 16.64 -6.62
N SER A 64 15.01 15.59 -5.81
CA SER A 64 16.01 14.55 -6.07
C SER A 64 15.64 13.66 -7.25
N ALA A 65 14.36 13.27 -7.39
CA ALA A 65 13.90 12.48 -8.51
C ALA A 65 13.95 13.26 -9.84
N GLU A 66 13.54 14.53 -9.85
CA GLU A 66 13.60 15.41 -11.01
C GLU A 66 15.05 15.66 -11.46
N ARG A 67 15.97 15.88 -10.51
CA ARG A 67 17.39 16.09 -10.83
C ARG A 67 18.04 14.89 -11.51
N LEU A 68 17.69 13.67 -11.10
CA LEU A 68 18.25 12.44 -11.68
C LEU A 68 17.64 12.11 -13.04
N SER A 69 16.35 12.36 -13.22
CA SER A 69 15.63 12.03 -14.47
C SER A 69 15.70 13.14 -15.53
N GLY A 70 15.91 14.39 -15.13
CA GLY A 70 15.69 15.57 -15.98
C GLY A 70 14.22 15.86 -16.28
N TYR A 71 13.29 15.09 -15.70
CA TYR A 71 11.85 15.24 -15.88
C TYR A 71 11.25 16.14 -14.80
N LYS A 72 10.30 17.00 -15.17
CA LYS A 72 9.57 17.85 -14.21
C LYS A 72 8.30 17.14 -13.76
N LEU A 73 8.16 16.94 -12.46
CA LEU A 73 7.05 16.22 -11.85
C LEU A 73 5.83 17.13 -11.74
N GLU A 74 4.75 16.78 -12.44
CA GLU A 74 3.49 17.55 -12.45
C GLU A 74 2.37 16.86 -11.66
N SER A 75 2.25 15.53 -11.82
CA SER A 75 1.29 14.71 -11.10
C SER A 75 1.87 13.38 -10.65
N ALA A 76 1.23 12.74 -9.69
CA ALA A 76 1.68 11.47 -9.13
C ALA A 76 0.55 10.60 -8.58
N PHE A 77 0.79 9.30 -8.58
CA PHE A 77 0.11 8.32 -7.73
C PHE A 77 0.71 8.41 -6.33
N VAL A 78 -0.14 8.54 -5.31
CA VAL A 78 0.33 8.77 -3.93
C VAL A 78 -0.18 7.68 -3.01
N SER A 79 0.70 7.11 -2.19
CA SER A 79 0.30 6.09 -1.21
C SER A 79 -0.50 6.70 -0.05
N VAL A 80 -1.47 5.94 0.45
CA VAL A 80 -2.22 6.21 1.68
C VAL A 80 -2.09 5.01 2.59
N GLY A 81 -1.37 5.20 3.70
CA GLY A 81 -1.30 4.24 4.80
C GLY A 81 -2.00 4.76 6.05
N GLY A 82 -1.69 4.15 7.19
CA GLY A 82 -2.16 4.60 8.50
C GLY A 82 -3.37 3.83 9.02
N ALA A 83 -3.46 3.69 10.35
CA ALA A 83 -4.47 2.86 11.04
C ALA A 83 -5.93 3.30 10.83
N HIS A 84 -6.17 4.40 10.11
CA HIS A 84 -7.50 4.83 9.71
C HIS A 84 -7.97 4.23 8.39
N VAL A 85 -7.12 3.51 7.66
CA VAL A 85 -7.50 2.81 6.42
C VAL A 85 -8.15 1.49 6.79
N GLU A 86 -9.35 1.27 6.29
CA GLU A 86 -10.14 0.07 6.51
C GLU A 86 -10.85 -0.30 5.20
N SER A 87 -11.49 -1.46 5.19
CA SER A 87 -12.30 -1.88 4.06
C SER A 87 -13.57 -2.60 4.49
N GLN A 88 -14.49 -2.70 3.54
CA GLN A 88 -15.68 -3.51 3.64
C GLN A 88 -16.09 -4.01 2.26
N ASN A 89 -16.76 -5.16 2.22
CA ASN A 89 -17.27 -5.71 0.97
C ASN A 89 -18.75 -5.36 0.80
N SER A 90 -19.17 -5.18 -0.45
CA SER A 90 -20.54 -4.87 -0.81
C SER A 90 -20.99 -5.66 -2.03
N ARG A 91 -22.30 -5.82 -2.19
CA ARG A 91 -22.90 -6.41 -3.38
C ARG A 91 -23.89 -5.44 -4.00
N GLY A 92 -23.79 -5.26 -5.30
CA GLY A 92 -24.74 -4.50 -6.10
C GLY A 92 -25.41 -5.42 -7.11
N ALA A 93 -26.70 -5.22 -7.36
CA ALA A 93 -27.46 -6.02 -8.30
C ALA A 93 -28.32 -5.14 -9.20
N VAL A 94 -28.35 -5.46 -10.50
CA VAL A 94 -29.17 -4.78 -11.50
C VAL A 94 -29.86 -5.77 -12.41
N ALA A 95 -31.00 -5.36 -12.95
CA ALA A 95 -31.61 -6.06 -14.08
C ALA A 95 -30.88 -5.68 -15.37
N VAL A 96 -30.57 -6.69 -16.18
CA VAL A 96 -29.92 -6.52 -17.49
C VAL A 96 -30.99 -6.13 -18.51
N SER A 97 -30.79 -4.98 -19.12
CA SER A 97 -31.75 -4.35 -20.01
C SER A 97 -31.18 -4.27 -21.43
N GLY A 98 -32.00 -4.57 -22.44
CA GLY A 98 -31.59 -4.43 -23.84
C GLY A 98 -31.99 -5.62 -24.73
N PRO A 99 -31.67 -5.55 -26.04
CA PRO A 99 -31.92 -6.64 -26.97
C PRO A 99 -31.20 -7.90 -26.51
N ARG A 100 -31.86 -9.07 -26.56
CA ARG A 100 -31.31 -10.38 -26.17
C ARG A 100 -30.87 -10.52 -24.71
N ARG A 101 -31.09 -9.51 -23.86
CA ARG A 101 -30.67 -9.51 -22.44
C ARG A 101 -29.18 -9.81 -22.27
N GLU A 102 -28.37 -9.22 -23.14
CA GLU A 102 -26.92 -9.35 -23.12
C GLU A 102 -26.32 -8.31 -22.17
N VAL A 103 -25.42 -8.73 -21.29
CA VAL A 103 -24.74 -7.84 -20.33
C VAL A 103 -23.84 -6.87 -21.09
N SER A 104 -24.12 -5.58 -20.90
CA SER A 104 -23.35 -4.46 -21.44
C SER A 104 -22.42 -3.85 -20.38
N ARG A 105 -21.49 -2.99 -20.82
CA ARG A 105 -20.66 -2.18 -19.89
C ARG A 105 -21.52 -1.28 -19.01
N GLU A 106 -22.62 -0.75 -19.53
CA GLU A 106 -23.56 0.06 -18.74
C GLU A 106 -24.20 -0.75 -17.61
N ASP A 107 -24.50 -2.04 -17.82
CA ASP A 107 -24.99 -2.92 -16.76
C ASP A 107 -23.93 -3.12 -15.65
N VAL A 108 -22.67 -3.34 -16.03
CA VAL A 108 -21.54 -3.47 -15.10
C VAL A 108 -21.34 -2.19 -14.28
N ASP A 109 -21.34 -1.04 -14.95
CA ASP A 109 -21.17 0.27 -14.29
C ASP A 109 -22.31 0.55 -13.32
N ARG A 110 -23.57 0.26 -13.72
CA ARG A 110 -24.74 0.40 -12.85
C ARG A 110 -24.68 -0.55 -11.66
N ALA A 111 -24.30 -1.81 -11.86
CA ALA A 111 -24.15 -2.78 -10.77
C ALA A 111 -23.08 -2.30 -9.77
N THR A 112 -21.97 -1.78 -10.27
CA THR A 112 -20.85 -1.27 -9.46
C THR A 112 -21.26 -0.03 -8.67
N GLU A 113 -22.02 0.89 -9.26
CA GLU A 113 -22.53 2.07 -8.56
C GLU A 113 -23.53 1.70 -7.45
N VAL A 114 -24.38 0.69 -7.68
CA VAL A 114 -25.26 0.15 -6.63
C VAL A 114 -24.42 -0.49 -5.51
N ALA A 115 -23.38 -1.26 -5.85
CA ALA A 115 -22.49 -1.87 -4.87
C ALA A 115 -21.76 -0.80 -4.04
N ARG A 116 -21.44 0.35 -4.64
CA ARG A 116 -20.83 1.50 -3.97
C ARG A 116 -21.76 2.21 -2.99
N ALA A 117 -23.08 2.06 -3.12
CA ALA A 117 -24.09 2.74 -2.30
C ALA A 117 -24.23 2.20 -0.86
N VAL A 118 -23.11 1.79 -0.26
CA VAL A 118 -23.02 1.43 1.15
C VAL A 118 -22.96 2.65 2.05
N THR A 119 -23.45 2.50 3.28
CA THR A 119 -23.35 3.56 4.29
C THR A 119 -21.91 3.68 4.75
N ILE A 120 -21.18 4.64 4.17
CA ILE A 120 -19.88 5.09 4.67
C ILE A 120 -20.14 6.26 5.63
N PRO A 121 -19.56 6.25 6.86
CA PRO A 121 -19.64 7.38 7.77
C PRO A 121 -19.19 8.69 7.10
N SER A 122 -19.87 9.80 7.38
CA SER A 122 -19.60 11.09 6.72
C SER A 122 -18.21 11.67 7.00
N ASN A 123 -17.49 11.14 8.00
CA ASN A 123 -16.11 11.48 8.32
C ASN A 123 -15.07 10.59 7.61
N ARG A 124 -15.50 9.78 6.65
CA ARG A 124 -14.64 8.90 5.86
C ARG A 124 -14.78 9.17 4.37
N GLU A 125 -13.71 8.86 3.65
CA GLU A 125 -13.61 9.04 2.20
C GLU A 125 -13.27 7.69 1.56
N VAL A 126 -13.96 7.36 0.47
CA VAL A 126 -13.71 6.14 -0.29
C VAL A 126 -12.47 6.36 -1.15
N LEU A 127 -11.48 5.49 -1.01
CA LEU A 127 -10.27 5.47 -1.82
C LEU A 127 -10.45 4.59 -3.05
N HIS A 128 -10.95 3.36 -2.85
CA HIS A 128 -11.07 2.34 -3.89
C HIS A 128 -12.42 1.66 -3.88
N VAL A 129 -12.94 1.34 -5.07
CA VAL A 129 -14.07 0.44 -5.28
C VAL A 129 -13.64 -0.59 -6.31
N LEU A 130 -13.23 -1.76 -5.85
CA LEU A 130 -12.60 -2.79 -6.68
C LEU A 130 -13.57 -3.94 -6.90
N PRO A 131 -14.04 -4.19 -8.14
CA PRO A 131 -14.81 -5.38 -8.44
C PRO A 131 -14.00 -6.65 -8.17
N ARG A 132 -14.60 -7.61 -7.47
CA ARG A 132 -13.98 -8.91 -7.16
C ARG A 132 -14.46 -10.02 -8.09
N GLY A 133 -15.70 -9.91 -8.54
CA GLY A 133 -16.33 -10.91 -9.38
C GLY A 133 -17.82 -10.64 -9.54
N PHE A 134 -18.41 -11.37 -10.48
CA PHE A 134 -19.79 -11.22 -10.87
C PHE A 134 -20.59 -12.50 -10.60
N VAL A 135 -21.88 -12.30 -10.39
CA VAL A 135 -22.87 -13.37 -10.34
C VAL A 135 -23.88 -13.12 -11.46
N VAL A 136 -24.02 -14.08 -12.37
CA VAL A 136 -24.91 -13.98 -13.52
C VAL A 136 -26.04 -14.99 -13.35
N ASP A 137 -27.27 -14.51 -13.14
CA ASP A 137 -28.45 -15.36 -12.90
C ASP A 137 -28.25 -16.44 -11.80
N GLY A 138 -27.50 -16.10 -10.75
CA GLY A 138 -27.18 -16.99 -9.64
C GLY A 138 -25.94 -17.87 -9.85
N GLN A 139 -25.29 -17.81 -11.01
CA GLN A 139 -24.01 -18.45 -11.24
C GLN A 139 -22.87 -17.57 -10.71
N GLU A 140 -22.22 -18.02 -9.63
CA GLU A 140 -21.06 -17.35 -9.02
C GLU A 140 -19.76 -17.62 -9.80
N GLY A 141 -18.72 -16.83 -9.53
CA GLY A 141 -17.37 -17.03 -10.07
C GLY A 141 -17.15 -16.48 -11.49
N VAL A 142 -18.04 -15.62 -11.98
CA VAL A 142 -17.88 -14.99 -13.30
C VAL A 142 -16.88 -13.83 -13.19
N LYS A 143 -15.75 -13.91 -13.91
CA LYS A 143 -14.74 -12.83 -13.92
C LYS A 143 -15.07 -11.70 -14.89
N ASP A 144 -15.51 -12.03 -16.11
CA ASP A 144 -15.97 -11.07 -17.12
C ASP A 144 -17.39 -11.44 -17.57
N PRO A 145 -18.42 -10.63 -17.23
CA PRO A 145 -19.79 -10.91 -17.58
C PRO A 145 -20.18 -10.32 -18.95
N LEU A 146 -19.32 -9.53 -19.59
CA LEU A 146 -19.66 -8.82 -20.83
C LEU A 146 -20.03 -9.80 -21.95
N GLY A 147 -21.17 -9.55 -22.61
CA GLY A 147 -21.66 -10.42 -23.67
C GLY A 147 -22.43 -11.67 -23.20
N MET A 148 -22.51 -11.92 -21.88
CA MET A 148 -23.33 -13.01 -21.36
C MET A 148 -24.82 -12.66 -21.42
N SER A 149 -25.68 -13.62 -21.76
CA SER A 149 -27.13 -13.45 -21.61
C SER A 149 -27.54 -13.65 -20.15
N ALA A 150 -28.23 -12.68 -19.57
CA ALA A 150 -28.58 -12.67 -18.16
C ALA A 150 -29.87 -11.90 -17.90
N ILE A 151 -30.66 -12.29 -16.90
CA ILE A 151 -31.76 -11.48 -16.39
C ILE A 151 -31.25 -10.51 -15.32
N ARG A 152 -30.34 -11.00 -14.48
CA ARG A 152 -29.81 -10.31 -13.31
C ARG A 152 -28.30 -10.43 -13.29
N LEU A 153 -27.65 -9.29 -13.12
CA LEU A 153 -26.21 -9.17 -12.91
C LEU A 153 -25.98 -8.68 -11.49
N GLU A 154 -25.13 -9.38 -10.75
CA GLU A 154 -24.61 -8.91 -9.46
C GLU A 154 -23.10 -8.75 -9.54
N VAL A 155 -22.58 -7.78 -8.79
CA VAL A 155 -21.14 -7.57 -8.61
C VAL A 155 -20.83 -7.56 -7.13
N GLU A 156 -19.77 -8.26 -6.74
CA GLU A 156 -19.16 -8.12 -5.42
C GLU A 156 -18.00 -7.13 -5.52
N THR A 157 -17.99 -6.12 -4.65
CA THR A 157 -16.96 -5.09 -4.62
C THR A 157 -16.25 -5.06 -3.28
N HIS A 158 -14.94 -4.83 -3.34
CA HIS A 158 -14.10 -4.49 -2.21
C HIS A 158 -13.98 -2.96 -2.13
N ILE A 159 -14.45 -2.36 -1.05
CA ILE A 159 -14.45 -0.91 -0.86
C ILE A 159 -13.41 -0.58 0.19
N VAL A 160 -12.39 0.19 -0.19
CA VAL A 160 -11.37 0.71 0.73
C VAL A 160 -11.68 2.16 1.04
N HIS A 161 -11.66 2.52 2.31
CA HIS A 161 -11.95 3.87 2.76
C HIS A 161 -11.04 4.30 3.92
N ALA A 162 -10.86 5.60 4.07
CA ALA A 162 -9.96 6.19 5.06
C ALA A 162 -10.62 7.38 5.78
N SER A 163 -9.99 7.87 6.85
CA SER A 163 -10.42 9.11 7.49
C SER A 163 -10.33 10.28 6.51
N ALA A 164 -11.44 11.01 6.32
CA ALA A 164 -11.48 12.16 5.42
C ALA A 164 -10.47 13.24 5.84
N THR A 165 -10.28 13.47 7.15
CA THR A 165 -9.31 14.44 7.65
C THR A 165 -7.87 14.04 7.33
N ALA A 166 -7.53 12.74 7.46
CA ALA A 166 -6.19 12.27 7.14
C ALA A 166 -5.88 12.40 5.64
N VAL A 167 -6.84 12.01 4.79
CA VAL A 167 -6.76 12.17 3.34
C VAL A 167 -6.61 13.64 2.95
N GLN A 168 -7.43 14.54 3.50
CA GLN A 168 -7.34 15.97 3.22
C GLN A 168 -6.00 16.57 3.61
N ASN A 169 -5.44 16.19 4.76
CA ASN A 169 -4.13 16.67 5.20
C ASN A 169 -3.00 16.20 4.28
N LEU A 170 -3.03 14.93 3.86
CA LEU A 170 -2.07 14.41 2.89
C LEU A 170 -2.18 15.13 1.53
N THR A 171 -3.40 15.23 1.00
CA THR A 171 -3.68 15.94 -0.27
C THR A 171 -3.21 17.39 -0.21
N LYS A 172 -3.42 18.06 0.92
CA LYS A 172 -2.92 19.43 1.15
C LYS A 172 -1.40 19.48 1.09
N CYS A 173 -0.69 18.56 1.75
CA CYS A 173 0.78 18.52 1.72
C CYS A 173 1.32 18.31 0.30
N VAL A 174 0.75 17.36 -0.45
CA VAL A 174 1.16 17.09 -1.83
C VAL A 174 0.87 18.30 -2.75
N GLY A 175 -0.30 18.92 -2.62
CA GLY A 175 -0.63 20.14 -3.37
C GLY A 175 0.27 21.32 -3.04
N MET A 176 0.65 21.50 -1.77
CA MET A 176 1.64 22.51 -1.34
C MET A 176 3.05 22.22 -1.86
N ALA A 177 3.37 20.97 -2.19
CA ALA A 177 4.58 20.58 -2.90
C ALA A 177 4.47 20.78 -4.43
N SER A 178 3.41 21.42 -4.91
CA SER A 178 3.15 21.72 -6.32
C SER A 178 2.96 20.49 -7.21
N VAL A 179 2.41 19.41 -6.63
CA VAL A 179 2.09 18.17 -7.34
C VAL A 179 0.59 17.93 -7.33
N ARG A 180 0.03 17.58 -8.49
CA ARG A 180 -1.36 17.12 -8.61
C ARG A 180 -1.43 15.63 -8.29
N ILE A 181 -2.44 15.20 -7.55
CA ILE A 181 -2.65 13.78 -7.30
C ILE A 181 -3.46 13.21 -8.46
N ASP A 182 -2.89 12.21 -9.16
CA ASP A 182 -3.64 11.43 -10.15
C ASP A 182 -4.56 10.45 -9.44
N GLU A 183 -4.05 9.76 -8.42
CA GLU A 183 -4.82 8.83 -7.60
C GLU A 183 -4.20 8.64 -6.20
N LEU A 184 -5.05 8.37 -5.22
CA LEU A 184 -4.65 7.96 -3.87
C LEU A 184 -4.78 6.43 -3.75
N VAL A 185 -3.66 5.74 -3.55
CA VAL A 185 -3.63 4.26 -3.54
C VAL A 185 -3.36 3.75 -2.14
N ALA A 186 -4.14 2.78 -1.64
CA ALA A 186 -3.86 2.17 -0.35
C ALA A 186 -2.51 1.43 -0.39
N SER A 187 -1.63 1.69 0.60
CA SER A 187 -0.24 1.20 0.57
C SER A 187 -0.14 -0.32 0.42
N SER A 188 -0.97 -1.09 1.11
CA SER A 188 -0.97 -2.56 1.02
C SER A 188 -1.38 -3.09 -0.35
N LEU A 189 -2.30 -2.40 -1.05
CA LEU A 189 -2.67 -2.75 -2.42
C LEU A 189 -1.50 -2.48 -3.36
N ALA A 190 -0.91 -1.28 -3.29
CA ALA A 190 0.27 -0.92 -4.07
C ALA A 190 1.42 -1.91 -3.82
N ALA A 191 1.78 -2.18 -2.57
CA ALA A 191 2.82 -3.15 -2.22
C ALA A 191 2.56 -4.53 -2.84
N GLY A 192 1.30 -5.01 -2.77
CA GLY A 192 0.88 -6.25 -3.40
C GLY A 192 1.21 -6.31 -4.89
N GLU A 193 1.06 -5.19 -5.61
CA GLU A 193 1.37 -5.10 -7.04
C GLU A 193 2.82 -5.34 -7.40
N ALA A 194 3.74 -5.06 -6.47
CA ALA A 194 5.15 -5.26 -6.73
C ALA A 194 5.67 -6.66 -6.33
N VAL A 195 4.98 -7.35 -5.41
CA VAL A 195 5.56 -8.54 -4.73
C VAL A 195 4.76 -9.83 -4.86
N LEU A 196 3.49 -9.74 -5.26
CA LEU A 196 2.62 -10.91 -5.43
C LEU A 196 2.61 -11.37 -6.88
N SER A 197 2.71 -12.68 -7.08
CA SER A 197 2.42 -13.30 -8.36
C SER A 197 0.91 -13.50 -8.57
N ASP A 198 0.48 -13.62 -9.82
CA ASP A 198 -0.92 -13.92 -10.16
C ASP A 198 -1.37 -15.26 -9.54
N THR A 199 -0.48 -16.25 -9.46
CA THR A 199 -0.79 -17.54 -8.83
C THR A 199 -1.07 -17.40 -7.34
N GLU A 200 -0.31 -16.59 -6.61
CA GLU A 200 -0.56 -16.35 -5.18
C GLU A 200 -1.90 -15.62 -4.97
N ARG A 201 -2.21 -14.63 -5.81
CA ARG A 201 -3.48 -13.90 -5.78
C ARG A 201 -4.68 -14.80 -6.06
N GLU A 202 -4.55 -15.73 -7.00
CA GLU A 202 -5.61 -16.68 -7.33
C GLU A 202 -5.85 -17.66 -6.19
N LEU A 203 -4.77 -18.26 -5.66
CA LEU A 203 -4.87 -19.29 -4.62
C LEU A 203 -5.36 -18.76 -3.27
N GLY A 204 -4.99 -17.54 -2.92
CA GLY A 204 -5.28 -16.94 -1.62
C GLY A 204 -4.01 -16.62 -0.85
N VAL A 205 -3.69 -15.33 -0.73
CA VAL A 205 -2.44 -14.83 -0.11
C VAL A 205 -2.72 -13.56 0.70
N ALA A 206 -2.00 -13.39 1.80
CA ALA A 206 -1.89 -12.09 2.46
C ALA A 206 -0.57 -11.42 2.08
N VAL A 207 -0.58 -10.10 1.91
CA VAL A 207 0.62 -9.26 1.84
C VAL A 207 0.63 -8.33 3.04
N ALA A 208 1.77 -8.23 3.73
CA ALA A 208 1.99 -7.30 4.82
C ALA A 208 3.23 -6.45 4.57
N ASP A 209 3.04 -5.15 4.35
CA ASP A 209 4.13 -4.15 4.33
C ASP A 209 4.41 -3.70 5.76
N ILE A 210 5.51 -4.20 6.35
CA ILE A 210 5.96 -3.81 7.69
C ILE A 210 6.85 -2.56 7.54
N GLY A 211 6.20 -1.40 7.61
CA GLY A 211 6.84 -0.10 7.59
C GLY A 211 7.41 0.32 8.96
N ALA A 212 7.78 1.60 9.08
CA ALA A 212 8.32 2.14 10.32
C ALA A 212 7.24 2.32 11.42
N GLY A 213 6.09 2.91 11.08
CA GLY A 213 5.04 3.20 12.07
C GLY A 213 3.84 2.26 12.05
N THR A 214 3.66 1.51 10.97
CA THR A 214 2.48 0.70 10.67
C THR A 214 2.87 -0.58 9.96
N THR A 215 1.94 -1.53 9.98
CA THR A 215 1.95 -2.71 9.10
C THR A 215 0.67 -2.67 8.28
N ASP A 216 0.80 -2.50 6.98
CA ASP A 216 -0.31 -2.40 6.05
C ASP A 216 -0.61 -3.80 5.47
N LEU A 217 -1.81 -4.31 5.70
CA LEU A 217 -2.22 -5.68 5.38
C LEU A 217 -3.28 -5.67 4.27
N ALA A 218 -3.10 -6.52 3.26
CA ALA A 218 -4.13 -6.83 2.27
C ALA A 218 -4.21 -8.34 2.02
N LEU A 219 -5.43 -8.86 1.84
CA LEU A 219 -5.69 -10.24 1.49
C LEU A 219 -6.23 -10.30 0.06
N PHE A 220 -5.76 -11.26 -0.71
CA PHE A 220 -6.16 -11.52 -2.09
C PHE A 220 -6.66 -12.96 -2.22
N MET A 221 -7.68 -13.17 -3.04
CA MET A 221 -8.27 -14.48 -3.36
C MET A 221 -9.02 -14.37 -4.67
N ASP A 222 -8.97 -15.43 -5.48
CA ASP A 222 -9.59 -15.47 -6.82
C ASP A 222 -9.12 -14.33 -7.74
N GLY A 223 -7.92 -13.82 -7.49
CA GLY A 223 -7.28 -12.76 -8.28
C GLY A 223 -7.54 -11.33 -7.78
N SER A 224 -8.43 -11.13 -6.80
CA SER A 224 -8.85 -9.80 -6.36
C SER A 224 -8.66 -9.55 -4.85
N PRO A 225 -8.47 -8.29 -4.42
CA PRO A 225 -8.45 -7.92 -3.00
C PRO A 225 -9.78 -8.27 -2.32
N LEU A 226 -9.71 -8.69 -1.06
CA LEU A 226 -10.88 -9.10 -0.28
C LEU A 226 -10.95 -8.46 1.11
N HIS A 227 -9.80 -8.11 1.68
CA HIS A 227 -9.67 -7.43 2.97
C HIS A 227 -8.45 -6.51 2.92
N THR A 228 -8.60 -5.32 3.47
CA THR A 228 -7.55 -4.32 3.63
C THR A 228 -7.66 -3.70 5.02
N ALA A 229 -6.57 -3.72 5.77
CA ALA A 229 -6.50 -3.17 7.12
C ALA A 229 -5.08 -2.70 7.44
N VAL A 230 -4.93 -1.84 8.45
CA VAL A 230 -3.63 -1.34 8.88
C VAL A 230 -3.47 -1.48 10.39
N LEU A 231 -2.39 -2.16 10.81
CA LEU A 231 -2.04 -2.30 12.21
C LEU A 231 -1.10 -1.15 12.64
N PRO A 232 -1.34 -0.46 13.77
CA PRO A 232 -0.52 0.65 14.24
C PRO A 232 0.78 0.20 14.91
N ILE A 233 1.45 -0.81 14.34
CA ILE A 233 2.70 -1.41 14.80
C ILE A 233 3.63 -1.54 13.60
N GLY A 234 4.86 -1.05 13.73
CA GLY A 234 5.90 -1.18 12.72
C GLY A 234 7.29 -1.24 13.34
N GLY A 235 8.33 -1.06 12.54
CA GLY A 235 9.73 -1.13 12.97
C GLY A 235 10.10 -0.18 14.12
N ASN A 236 9.44 0.97 14.25
CA ASN A 236 9.66 1.92 15.35
C ASN A 236 9.21 1.35 16.70
N ASN A 237 8.22 0.46 16.72
CA ASN A 237 7.83 -0.22 17.96
C ASN A 237 8.95 -1.12 18.47
N VAL A 238 9.59 -1.86 17.56
CA VAL A 238 10.78 -2.67 17.87
C VAL A 238 11.88 -1.78 18.43
N THR A 239 12.19 -0.67 17.75
CA THR A 239 13.21 0.30 18.19
C THR A 239 12.92 0.87 19.58
N ASN A 240 11.66 1.22 19.86
CA ASN A 240 11.27 1.74 21.16
C ASN A 240 11.45 0.70 22.27
N ASP A 241 11.10 -0.56 22.00
CA ASP A 241 11.27 -1.63 22.98
C ASP A 241 12.75 -1.92 23.24
N VAL A 242 13.60 -1.91 22.20
CA VAL A 242 15.06 -2.04 22.33
C VAL A 242 15.61 -0.88 23.16
N ALA A 243 15.19 0.36 22.90
CA ALA A 243 15.62 1.52 23.67
C ALA A 243 15.26 1.41 25.16
N ILE A 244 14.04 0.94 25.46
CA ILE A 244 13.57 0.75 26.84
C ILE A 244 14.30 -0.40 27.52
N GLY A 245 14.36 -1.57 26.86
CA GLY A 245 14.95 -2.79 27.41
C GLY A 245 16.45 -2.63 27.66
N LEU A 246 17.18 -2.09 26.68
CA LEU A 246 18.63 -1.88 26.78
C LEU A 246 19.02 -0.54 27.40
N LYS A 247 18.06 0.32 27.76
CA LYS A 247 18.25 1.64 28.39
C LYS A 247 19.18 2.56 27.57
N THR A 248 18.94 2.60 26.27
CA THR A 248 19.69 3.41 25.30
C THR A 248 18.79 4.47 24.65
N ASN A 249 19.37 5.37 23.87
CA ASN A 249 18.62 6.33 23.08
C ASN A 249 18.05 5.69 21.79
N LEU A 250 17.06 6.32 21.16
CA LEU A 250 16.38 5.77 19.98
C LEU A 250 17.30 5.60 18.76
N ILE A 251 18.32 6.45 18.61
CA ILE A 251 19.24 6.40 17.47
C ILE A 251 20.12 5.16 17.59
N ALA A 252 20.72 4.95 18.76
CA ALA A 252 21.52 3.76 19.06
C ALA A 252 20.67 2.47 19.01
N ALA A 253 19.44 2.50 19.52
CA ALA A 253 18.51 1.37 19.41
C ALA A 253 18.19 1.00 17.96
N GLU A 254 17.97 1.99 17.08
CA GLU A 254 17.71 1.75 15.66
C GLU A 254 18.93 1.13 14.98
N ASP A 255 20.13 1.65 15.28
CA ASP A 255 21.38 1.14 14.72
C ASP A 255 21.64 -0.31 15.16
N MET A 256 21.44 -0.62 16.44
CA MET A 256 21.54 -2.00 16.95
C MET A 256 20.51 -2.92 16.29
N LYS A 257 19.26 -2.48 16.16
CA LYS A 257 18.21 -3.26 15.47
C LYS A 257 18.60 -3.57 14.02
N ILE A 258 19.12 -2.60 13.28
CA ILE A 258 19.50 -2.78 11.88
C ILE A 258 20.74 -3.68 11.75
N ARG A 259 21.78 -3.46 12.56
CA ARG A 259 23.08 -4.16 12.42
C ARG A 259 23.11 -5.54 13.05
N HIS A 260 22.44 -5.71 14.19
CA HIS A 260 22.56 -6.88 15.05
C HIS A 260 21.22 -7.56 15.34
N GLY A 261 20.09 -6.95 14.99
CA GLY A 261 18.77 -7.46 15.31
C GLY A 261 18.43 -8.78 14.61
N THR A 262 17.72 -9.64 15.33
CA THR A 262 17.15 -10.88 14.82
C THR A 262 15.87 -11.19 15.59
N ALA A 263 14.88 -11.77 14.91
CA ALA A 263 13.67 -12.33 15.48
C ALA A 263 13.78 -13.85 15.75
N ASP A 264 14.99 -14.41 15.66
CA ASP A 264 15.32 -15.78 16.04
C ASP A 264 16.41 -15.76 17.13
N PRO A 265 16.02 -15.74 18.42
CA PRO A 265 16.97 -15.77 19.53
C PRO A 265 17.78 -17.07 19.59
N SER A 266 17.21 -18.19 19.10
CA SER A 266 17.86 -19.51 19.17
C SER A 266 19.09 -19.62 18.25
N GLY A 267 19.18 -18.74 17.24
CA GLY A 267 20.32 -18.65 16.33
C GLY A 267 21.46 -17.75 16.84
N VAL A 268 21.34 -17.14 18.03
CA VAL A 268 22.37 -16.26 18.60
C VAL A 268 23.33 -17.05 19.47
N GLY A 269 24.64 -16.90 19.25
CA GLY A 269 25.66 -17.55 20.09
C GLY A 269 25.69 -16.99 21.52
N GLU A 270 25.99 -17.86 22.50
CA GLU A 270 26.01 -17.50 23.93
C GLU A 270 27.00 -16.38 24.28
N ASP A 271 28.12 -16.31 23.55
CA ASP A 271 29.19 -15.32 23.76
C ASP A 271 29.08 -14.09 22.82
N GLU A 272 28.01 -13.99 22.00
CA GLU A 272 27.82 -12.82 21.14
C GLU A 272 27.37 -11.61 21.97
N GLU A 273 28.10 -10.50 21.86
CA GLU A 273 27.79 -9.24 22.55
C GLU A 273 27.52 -8.10 21.56
N VAL A 274 26.77 -7.11 22.03
CA VAL A 274 26.54 -5.83 21.35
C VAL A 274 26.96 -4.67 22.25
N THR A 275 27.56 -3.64 21.65
CA THR A 275 27.87 -2.39 22.34
C THR A 275 26.60 -1.55 22.45
N VAL A 276 26.30 -1.09 23.66
CA VAL A 276 25.12 -0.29 23.98
C VAL A 276 25.57 1.06 24.52
N GLU A 277 25.36 2.11 23.73
CA GLU A 277 25.53 3.49 24.17
C GLU A 277 24.46 3.83 25.22
N LEU A 278 24.87 4.29 26.40
CA LEU A 278 23.93 4.63 27.48
C LEU A 278 23.36 6.04 27.33
N ILE A 279 22.19 6.28 27.93
CA ILE A 279 21.59 7.62 27.97
C ILE A 279 22.36 8.49 28.99
N GLY A 280 23.10 9.51 28.52
CA GLY A 280 23.77 10.51 29.36
C GLY A 280 25.30 10.48 29.27
N GLU A 281 25.99 11.00 30.30
CA GLU A 281 27.44 10.85 30.44
C GLU A 281 27.74 9.51 31.13
N GLY A 282 28.19 8.53 30.37
CA GLY A 282 28.60 7.21 30.85
C GLY A 282 29.45 6.49 29.81
N GLU A 283 30.25 5.50 30.25
CA GLU A 283 30.97 4.62 29.33
C GLU A 283 29.98 3.64 28.66
N ASP A 284 30.24 3.33 27.39
CA ASP A 284 29.48 2.30 26.66
C ASP A 284 29.50 0.99 27.44
N ARG A 285 28.35 0.32 27.53
CA ARG A 285 28.26 -1.02 28.13
C ARG A 285 28.16 -2.08 27.04
N THR A 286 28.59 -3.30 27.35
CA THR A 286 28.22 -4.47 26.53
C THR A 286 26.94 -5.10 27.07
N ALA A 287 26.18 -5.73 26.17
CA ALA A 287 25.05 -6.58 26.50
C ALA A 287 25.09 -7.84 25.64
N PRO A 288 24.63 -9.00 26.15
CA PRO A 288 24.46 -10.18 25.31
C PRO A 288 23.53 -9.88 24.14
N ARG A 289 23.92 -10.30 22.94
CA ARG A 289 23.09 -10.13 21.74
C ARG A 289 21.75 -10.89 21.85
N SER A 290 21.71 -11.95 22.66
CA SER A 290 20.48 -12.68 22.98
C SER A 290 19.44 -11.78 23.67
N GLU A 291 19.85 -10.85 24.52
CA GLU A 291 18.94 -9.88 25.17
C GLU A 291 18.28 -8.97 24.11
N LEU A 292 19.05 -8.50 23.12
CA LEU A 292 18.51 -7.76 21.98
C LEU A 292 17.53 -8.60 21.16
N ALA A 293 17.88 -9.86 20.89
CA ALA A 293 17.06 -10.78 20.12
C ALA A 293 15.72 -11.09 20.81
N ASP A 294 15.72 -11.32 22.13
CA ASP A 294 14.52 -11.61 22.91
C ASP A 294 13.53 -10.43 22.87
N ILE A 295 14.03 -9.19 23.00
CA ILE A 295 13.20 -7.98 22.91
C ILE A 295 12.56 -7.86 21.52
N ILE A 296 13.36 -8.08 20.47
CA ILE A 296 12.91 -7.98 19.08
C ILE A 296 11.89 -9.07 18.75
N GLU A 297 12.18 -10.31 19.12
CA GLU A 297 11.32 -11.48 18.92
C GLU A 297 9.96 -11.25 19.58
N ALA A 298 9.93 -10.80 20.84
CA ALA A 298 8.68 -10.55 21.56
C ALA A 298 7.77 -9.53 20.84
N ARG A 299 8.33 -8.42 20.34
CA ARG A 299 7.56 -7.42 19.60
C ARG A 299 7.09 -7.95 18.24
N MET A 300 7.95 -8.66 17.52
CA MET A 300 7.58 -9.22 16.22
C MET A 300 6.52 -10.32 16.37
N ARG A 301 6.60 -11.14 17.43
CA ARG A 301 5.58 -12.14 17.77
C ARG A 301 4.23 -11.48 18.00
N GLU A 302 4.17 -10.42 18.80
CA GLU A 302 2.93 -9.68 19.01
C GLU A 302 2.35 -9.12 17.69
N LEU A 303 3.20 -8.62 16.80
CA LEU A 303 2.76 -8.17 15.47
C LEU A 303 2.14 -9.33 14.66
N PHE A 304 2.79 -10.50 14.63
CA PHE A 304 2.26 -11.68 13.94
C PHE A 304 0.96 -12.18 14.57
N GLU A 305 0.84 -12.20 15.89
CA GLU A 305 -0.41 -12.55 16.58
C GLU A 305 -1.55 -11.60 16.20
N LYS A 306 -1.29 -10.29 16.13
CA LYS A 306 -2.28 -9.29 15.70
C LYS A 306 -2.66 -9.43 14.23
N MET A 307 -1.70 -9.76 13.35
CA MET A 307 -2.02 -10.09 11.96
C MET A 307 -2.92 -11.32 11.88
N GLY A 308 -2.64 -12.37 12.66
CA GLY A 308 -3.47 -13.56 12.74
C GLY A 308 -4.90 -13.24 13.21
N GLN A 309 -5.04 -12.43 14.25
CA GLN A 309 -6.34 -11.94 14.75
C GLN A 309 -7.11 -11.15 13.69
N GLU A 310 -6.43 -10.30 12.92
CA GLU A 310 -7.06 -9.52 11.85
C GLU A 310 -7.51 -10.41 10.68
N ILE A 311 -6.71 -11.40 10.28
CA ILE A 311 -7.08 -12.39 9.25
C ILE A 311 -8.28 -13.24 9.70
N GLU A 312 -8.32 -13.64 10.97
CA GLU A 312 -9.44 -14.36 11.55
C GLU A 312 -10.70 -13.50 11.60
N ARG A 313 -10.57 -12.24 12.05
CA ARG A 313 -11.67 -11.27 12.06
C ARG A 313 -12.26 -11.01 10.68
N ALA A 314 -11.43 -11.01 9.64
CA ALA A 314 -11.86 -10.91 8.25
C ALA A 314 -12.64 -12.15 7.77
N GLY A 315 -12.61 -13.27 8.49
CA GLY A 315 -13.29 -14.52 8.13
C GLY A 315 -12.47 -15.43 7.21
N HIS A 316 -11.15 -15.23 7.15
CA HIS A 316 -10.26 -15.93 6.22
C HIS A 316 -9.19 -16.78 6.90
N ALA A 317 -9.35 -17.09 8.18
CA ALA A 317 -8.52 -18.07 8.89
C ALA A 317 -8.49 -19.41 8.14
N GLY A 318 -7.28 -19.93 7.87
CA GLY A 318 -7.09 -21.18 7.15
C GLY A 318 -7.44 -21.15 5.65
N ARG A 319 -7.76 -19.97 5.09
CA ARG A 319 -8.15 -19.80 3.67
C ARG A 319 -7.08 -19.13 2.81
N LEU A 320 -5.84 -19.06 3.28
CA LEU A 320 -4.72 -18.43 2.56
C LEU A 320 -3.65 -19.50 2.26
N PRO A 321 -3.88 -20.41 1.29
CA PRO A 321 -2.96 -21.51 1.00
C PRO A 321 -1.58 -21.06 0.51
N ALA A 322 -1.49 -19.90 -0.16
CA ALA A 322 -0.20 -19.31 -0.54
C ALA A 322 0.49 -18.60 0.65
N GLY A 323 -0.19 -18.46 1.78
CA GLY A 323 0.37 -17.95 3.03
C GLY A 323 0.46 -16.43 3.08
N LEU A 324 1.53 -15.94 3.71
CA LEU A 324 1.82 -14.53 3.93
C LEU A 324 3.12 -14.10 3.25
N VAL A 325 3.04 -13.02 2.48
CA VAL A 325 4.18 -12.35 1.86
C VAL A 325 4.50 -11.08 2.64
N LEU A 326 5.67 -11.06 3.28
CA LEU A 326 6.17 -9.90 4.01
C LEU A 326 6.96 -8.99 3.06
N THR A 327 6.75 -7.69 3.20
CA THR A 327 7.55 -6.67 2.55
C THR A 327 7.70 -5.45 3.46
N GLY A 328 8.28 -4.35 2.97
CA GLY A 328 8.55 -3.17 3.77
C GLY A 328 9.89 -3.23 4.49
N GLY A 329 10.35 -2.08 4.97
CA GLY A 329 11.69 -1.94 5.53
C GLY A 329 11.96 -2.86 6.72
N ALA A 330 10.98 -3.04 7.61
CA ALA A 330 11.15 -3.85 8.82
C ALA A 330 10.98 -5.36 8.57
N SER A 331 10.46 -5.78 7.41
CA SER A 331 10.42 -7.21 7.04
C SER A 331 11.80 -7.82 6.81
N GLN A 332 12.82 -6.98 6.60
CA GLN A 332 14.21 -7.39 6.39
C GLN A 332 14.90 -7.88 7.67
N LEU A 333 14.25 -7.72 8.83
CA LEU A 333 14.77 -8.22 10.09
C LEU A 333 15.02 -9.73 10.00
N ALA A 334 16.23 -10.16 10.34
CA ALA A 334 16.61 -11.58 10.30
C ALA A 334 15.62 -12.41 11.15
N GLY A 335 15.27 -13.62 10.69
CA GLY A 335 14.33 -14.50 11.41
C GLY A 335 12.84 -14.14 11.28
N ALA A 336 12.46 -12.96 10.76
CA ALA A 336 11.06 -12.52 10.72
C ALA A 336 10.11 -13.52 10.03
N ALA A 337 10.50 -14.06 8.87
CA ALA A 337 9.69 -15.08 8.19
C ALA A 337 9.62 -16.41 8.95
N GLY A 338 10.67 -16.76 9.71
CA GLY A 338 10.69 -17.94 10.56
C GLY A 338 9.68 -17.82 11.70
N LEU A 339 9.76 -16.70 12.43
CA LEU A 339 8.82 -16.38 13.50
C LEU A 339 7.38 -16.28 12.99
N GLY A 340 7.16 -15.62 11.85
CA GLY A 340 5.83 -15.56 11.24
C GLY A 340 5.25 -16.94 10.93
N ARG A 341 6.05 -17.86 10.38
CA ARG A 341 5.64 -19.26 10.15
C ARG A 341 5.27 -19.97 11.44
N GLU A 342 6.04 -19.76 12.50
CA GLU A 342 5.79 -20.36 13.81
C GLU A 342 4.48 -19.86 14.41
N VAL A 343 4.24 -18.54 14.41
CA VAL A 343 3.08 -17.92 15.05
C VAL A 343 1.79 -18.17 14.25
N LEU A 344 1.83 -17.95 12.93
CA LEU A 344 0.64 -17.98 12.08
C LEU A 344 0.29 -19.37 11.55
N LYS A 345 1.20 -20.36 11.71
CA LYS A 345 1.02 -21.74 11.24
C LYS A 345 0.70 -21.83 9.73
N MET A 346 1.25 -20.92 8.93
CA MET A 346 1.13 -20.91 7.46
C MET A 346 2.47 -20.55 6.81
N PRO A 347 2.65 -20.77 5.49
CA PRO A 347 3.85 -20.32 4.78
C PRO A 347 4.05 -18.81 4.95
N VAL A 348 5.29 -18.39 5.24
CA VAL A 348 5.65 -16.97 5.29
C VAL A 348 6.98 -16.78 4.56
N ARG A 349 7.03 -15.81 3.65
CA ARG A 349 8.24 -15.43 2.91
C ARG A 349 8.41 -13.90 2.90
N VAL A 350 9.65 -13.43 2.83
CA VAL A 350 9.95 -12.02 2.54
C VAL A 350 10.07 -11.85 1.03
N ALA A 351 9.57 -10.73 0.50
CA ALA A 351 9.60 -10.41 -0.91
C ALA A 351 10.17 -9.02 -1.16
N SER A 352 10.84 -8.89 -2.29
CA SER A 352 11.32 -7.63 -2.84
C SER A 352 10.58 -7.35 -4.14
N PRO A 353 10.42 -6.08 -4.52
CA PRO A 353 9.73 -5.72 -5.75
C PRO A 353 10.54 -6.20 -6.96
N GLY A 354 9.85 -6.54 -8.05
CA GLY A 354 10.46 -7.02 -9.29
C GLY A 354 9.80 -6.46 -10.54
N GLY A 355 10.25 -6.91 -11.71
CA GLY A 355 9.64 -6.56 -13.00
C GLY A 355 9.93 -5.13 -13.49
N VAL A 356 10.99 -4.48 -12.98
CA VAL A 356 11.37 -3.11 -13.34
C VAL A 356 12.81 -3.04 -13.84
N GLY A 357 13.06 -2.17 -14.83
CA GLY A 357 14.39 -1.86 -15.37
C GLY A 357 14.88 -0.46 -14.97
N GLY A 358 16.05 -0.06 -15.49
CA GLY A 358 16.60 1.29 -15.29
C GLY A 358 17.43 1.44 -14.00
N LEU A 359 17.20 2.52 -13.26
CA LEU A 359 17.88 2.82 -11.99
C LEU A 359 17.43 1.88 -10.86
N THR A 360 17.83 0.61 -10.92
CA THR A 360 17.35 -0.42 -9.98
C THR A 360 18.22 -0.61 -8.74
N ASP A 361 19.41 -0.02 -8.69
CA ASP A 361 20.32 -0.15 -7.55
C ASP A 361 19.64 0.30 -6.25
N HIS A 362 19.60 -0.61 -5.27
CA HIS A 362 18.93 -0.42 -3.98
C HIS A 362 17.42 -0.14 -4.05
N LEU A 363 16.77 -0.32 -5.21
CA LEU A 363 15.30 -0.24 -5.33
C LEU A 363 14.63 -1.61 -5.28
N LEU A 364 15.36 -2.68 -5.56
CA LEU A 364 14.89 -4.06 -5.43
C LEU A 364 15.01 -4.57 -3.99
N GLU A 365 14.68 -3.71 -3.03
CA GLU A 365 14.63 -4.02 -1.60
C GLU A 365 13.17 -3.94 -1.12
N PRO A 366 12.75 -4.75 -0.12
CA PRO A 366 11.37 -4.75 0.38
C PRO A 366 10.86 -3.35 0.76
N ALA A 367 11.76 -2.47 1.22
CA ALA A 367 11.48 -1.09 1.61
C ALA A 367 10.99 -0.17 0.48
N TYR A 368 10.99 -0.61 -0.79
CA TYR A 368 10.50 0.16 -1.94
C TYR A 368 9.31 -0.49 -2.64
N SER A 369 8.74 -1.54 -2.06
CA SER A 369 7.62 -2.28 -2.69
C SER A 369 6.39 -1.41 -2.90
N THR A 370 6.03 -0.55 -1.95
CA THR A 370 4.90 0.37 -2.11
C THR A 370 5.17 1.38 -3.23
N SER A 371 6.34 2.01 -3.29
CA SER A 371 6.65 3.01 -4.32
C SER A 371 6.76 2.43 -5.73
N ILE A 372 7.34 1.25 -5.89
CA ILE A 372 7.32 0.53 -7.19
C ILE A 372 5.91 0.06 -7.52
N GLY A 373 5.18 -0.44 -6.52
CA GLY A 373 3.80 -0.86 -6.62
C GLY A 373 2.85 0.23 -7.11
N LEU A 374 3.06 1.48 -6.69
CA LEU A 374 2.33 2.64 -7.20
C LEU A 374 2.56 2.87 -8.70
N LEU A 375 3.79 2.71 -9.21
CA LEU A 375 4.06 2.82 -10.64
C LEU A 375 3.38 1.68 -11.42
N LEU A 376 3.42 0.45 -10.90
CA LEU A 376 2.76 -0.71 -11.51
C LEU A 376 1.22 -0.59 -11.47
N TRP A 377 0.69 0.01 -10.40
CA TRP A 377 -0.73 0.38 -10.30
C TRP A 377 -1.10 1.37 -11.41
N GLY A 378 -0.37 2.48 -11.50
CA GLY A 378 -0.60 3.50 -12.53
C GLY A 378 -0.44 2.98 -13.95
N ALA A 379 0.52 2.08 -14.18
CA ALA A 379 0.74 1.46 -15.49
C ALA A 379 -0.50 0.68 -15.96
N ARG A 380 -1.13 -0.09 -15.07
CA ARG A 380 -2.39 -0.79 -15.40
C ARG A 380 -3.52 0.17 -15.74
N VAL A 381 -3.70 1.22 -14.95
CA VAL A 381 -4.74 2.23 -15.20
C VAL A 381 -4.56 2.86 -16.58
N VAL A 382 -3.32 3.16 -16.98
CA VAL A 382 -3.00 3.70 -18.31
C VAL A 382 -3.24 2.68 -19.43
N THR A 383 -3.00 1.38 -19.20
CA THR A 383 -3.23 0.35 -20.23
C THR A 383 -4.69 -0.06 -20.37
N GLU A 384 -5.48 -0.04 -19.29
CA GLU A 384 -6.90 -0.44 -19.27
C GLU A 384 -7.80 0.69 -19.80
N THR A 385 -7.36 1.93 -19.70
CA THR A 385 -8.07 3.09 -20.26
C THR A 385 -7.59 3.32 -21.69
N GLU A 386 -8.46 3.17 -22.70
CA GLU A 386 -8.11 3.51 -24.09
C GLU A 386 -7.48 4.93 -24.20
N PRO A 387 -6.52 5.14 -25.13
CA PRO A 387 -5.71 6.35 -25.18
C PRO A 387 -6.55 7.57 -25.60
N GLY A 388 -7.08 8.30 -24.61
CA GLY A 388 -7.81 9.54 -24.87
C GLY A 388 -8.38 10.28 -23.66
N ARG A 389 -8.11 9.86 -22.42
CA ARG A 389 -8.82 10.40 -21.24
C ARG A 389 -8.01 11.14 -20.18
N TYR A 390 -6.70 11.30 -20.36
CA TYR A 390 -5.94 12.27 -19.55
C TYR A 390 -6.02 13.67 -20.16
N GLU A 391 -7.23 14.22 -20.23
CA GLU A 391 -7.43 15.63 -19.97
C GLU A 391 -7.78 15.76 -18.49
N SER A 392 -6.88 16.39 -17.76
CA SER A 392 -7.00 16.76 -16.34
C SER A 392 -8.43 17.17 -15.98
N ALA A 393 -9.15 16.32 -15.25
CA ALA A 393 -10.33 16.76 -14.52
C ALA A 393 -9.85 17.58 -13.31
N PRO A 394 -10.26 18.86 -13.16
CA PRO A 394 -9.90 19.62 -11.97
C PRO A 394 -10.66 19.06 -10.75
N ALA A 395 -9.94 19.00 -9.63
CA ALA A 395 -10.51 18.76 -8.31
C ALA A 395 -11.50 19.89 -7.97
N GLY A 396 -12.79 19.58 -8.03
CA GLY A 396 -13.86 20.51 -7.71
C GLY A 396 -15.23 19.86 -7.90
N GLY A 397 -15.84 19.46 -6.78
CA GLY A 397 -17.26 19.19 -6.52
C GLY A 397 -18.18 18.82 -7.70
N SER A 398 -18.78 17.63 -7.61
CA SER A 398 -19.83 17.09 -8.50
C SER A 398 -21.14 17.88 -8.58
N LEU A 399 -21.21 19.13 -8.09
CA LEU A 399 -22.39 20.01 -8.21
C LEU A 399 -22.25 21.13 -9.26
N GLY A 400 -21.08 21.35 -9.85
CA GLY A 400 -20.87 22.46 -10.79
C GLY A 400 -21.41 22.21 -12.21
N ARG A 401 -21.34 20.97 -12.72
CA ARG A 401 -21.57 20.69 -14.16
C ARG A 401 -23.04 20.62 -14.59
N PHE A 402 -23.98 20.47 -13.67
CA PHE A 402 -25.41 20.44 -14.01
C PHE A 402 -25.96 21.86 -14.31
N ARG A 403 -25.36 22.90 -13.72
CA ARG A 403 -25.89 24.27 -13.82
C ARG A 403 -25.52 24.98 -15.12
N ASP A 404 -24.42 24.59 -15.76
CA ASP A 404 -23.98 25.18 -17.03
C ASP A 404 -24.62 24.52 -18.25
N TRP A 405 -25.03 23.24 -18.14
CA TRP A 405 -25.79 22.56 -19.20
C TRP A 405 -27.23 23.09 -19.33
N MET A 406 -27.86 23.51 -18.23
CA MET A 406 -29.23 24.08 -18.27
C MET A 406 -29.30 25.53 -18.76
N ARG A 407 -28.18 26.26 -18.90
CA ARG A 407 -28.19 27.63 -19.45
C ARG A 407 -28.03 27.71 -20.97
N GLY A 408 -27.76 26.59 -21.64
CA GLY A 408 -27.62 26.52 -23.10
C GLY A 408 -28.85 26.00 -23.86
N LEU A 409 -29.96 25.70 -23.17
CA LEU A 409 -31.11 25.00 -23.75
C LEU A 409 -32.42 25.79 -23.80
N PHE A 410 -32.42 27.09 -23.50
CA PHE A 410 -33.55 27.98 -23.80
C PHE A 410 -33.02 29.33 -24.33
N PRO A 411 -33.68 29.92 -25.35
CA PRO A 411 -33.25 31.17 -25.97
C PRO A 411 -33.30 32.37 -25.01
#